data_AF-Q96WF3-F1
#
_entry.id   AF-Q96WF3-F1
#
_cell.length_a   1.000
_cell.length_b   1.000
_cell.length_c   1.000
_cell.angle_alpha   90.00
_cell.angle_beta   90.00
_cell.angle_gamma   90.00
#
_symmetry.space_group_name_H-M   'P 1'
#
loop_
_entity.id
_entity.type
_entity.pdbx_description
1 polymer ?
#
loop_
_entity_poly.entity_id
_entity_poly.type
_entity_poly.pdbx_seq_one_letter_code
_entity_poly.pdbx_strand_id
1 'polypeptide(L)' 'RLLLETSYEALESAGIPKESLSGRNVGVFVGGNFSDYELNNLRDIETAPPFQATGNAAALQSNRISYYFDLSGPSFT' A
#
# COMPACT_ATOMS: atom_id res chain seq x y z
N ARG A 1 -4.92 -4.69 -0.45
CA ARG A 1 -6.29 -4.38 0.01
C ARG A 1 -6.37 -4.39 1.54
N LEU A 2 -6.31 -5.56 2.18
CA LEU A 2 -6.42 -5.68 3.65
C LEU A 2 -5.46 -4.77 4.40
N LEU A 3 -4.20 -4.70 3.95
CA LEU A 3 -3.19 -3.83 4.54
C LEU A 3 -3.62 -2.34 4.66
N LEU A 4 -4.36 -1.82 3.66
CA LEU A 4 -4.83 -0.44 3.68
C LEU A 4 -6.02 -0.28 4.64
N GLU A 5 -6.95 -1.24 4.64
CA GLU A 5 -8.10 -1.27 5.55
C GLU A 5 -7.64 -1.31 7.01
N THR A 6 -6.73 -2.23 7.34
CA THR A 6 -6.19 -2.37 8.70
C THR A 6 -5.35 -1.17 9.14
N SER A 7 -4.63 -0.53 8.21
CA SER A 7 -3.87 0.69 8.53
C SER A 7 -4.81 1.86 8.86
N TYR A 8 -5.92 1.98 8.15
CA TYR A 8 -6.96 2.98 8.44
C TYR A 8 -7.63 2.71 9.79
N GLU A 9 -8.05 1.47 10.03
CA GLU A 9 -8.66 1.06 11.31
C GLU A 9 -7.73 1.30 12.50
N ALA A 10 -6.42 1.04 12.34
CA ALA A 10 -5.44 1.29 13.38
C ALA A 10 -5.32 2.79 13.74
N LEU A 11 -5.35 3.67 12.75
CA LEU A 11 -5.30 5.12 12.96
C LEU A 11 -6.59 5.64 13.61
N GLU A 12 -7.75 5.20 13.11
CA GLU A 12 -9.05 5.55 13.70
C GLU A 12 -9.16 5.05 15.15
N SER A 13 -8.70 3.83 15.43
CA SER A 13 -8.68 3.27 16.80
C SER A 13 -7.76 4.06 17.74
N ALA A 14 -6.71 4.69 17.21
CA ALA A 14 -5.82 5.58 17.96
C ALA A 14 -6.39 7.01 18.09
N GLY A 15 -7.55 7.31 17.49
CA GLY A 15 -8.14 8.64 17.46
C GLY A 15 -7.34 9.62 16.59
N ILE A 16 -6.60 9.12 15.59
CA ILE A 16 -5.79 9.93 14.68
C ILE A 16 -6.55 10.03 13.34
N PRO A 17 -7.27 11.13 13.09
CA PRO A 17 -8.00 11.29 11.84
C PRO A 17 -7.03 11.46 10.67
N LYS A 18 -7.39 10.93 9.50
CA LYS A 18 -6.60 11.02 8.27
C LYS A 18 -6.15 12.45 7.96
N GLU A 19 -7.04 13.42 8.13
CA GLU A 19 -6.81 14.84 7.82
C GLU A 19 -5.66 15.43 8.66
N SER A 20 -5.40 14.86 9.85
CA SER A 20 -4.28 15.28 10.71
C SER A 20 -2.91 14.78 10.23
N LEU A 21 -2.89 13.85 9.27
CA LEU A 21 -1.68 13.24 8.72
C LEU A 21 -1.33 13.74 7.32
N SER A 22 -2.31 14.26 6.56
CA SER A 22 -2.11 14.74 5.19
C SER A 22 -0.97 15.76 5.10
N GLY A 23 -0.07 15.57 4.14
CA GLY A 23 1.11 16.38 3.88
C GLY A 23 2.27 16.20 4.86
N ARG A 24 2.09 15.44 5.95
CA ARG A 24 3.12 15.33 6.99
C ARG A 24 4.25 14.37 6.60
N ASN A 25 5.43 14.67 7.11
CA ASN A 25 6.60 13.80 7.02
C ASN A 25 6.47 12.61 7.98
N VAL A 26 5.69 11.61 7.57
CA VAL A 26 5.47 10.35 8.28
C VAL A 26 5.91 9.22 7.36
N GLY A 27 6.75 8.32 7.89
CA GLY A 27 7.23 7.16 7.14
C GLY A 27 6.27 5.98 7.21
N VAL A 28 6.30 5.13 6.17
CA VAL A 28 5.57 3.86 6.09
C VAL A 28 6.58 2.74 5.85
N PHE A 29 6.59 1.74 6.71
CA PHE A 29 7.47 0.57 6.62
C PHE A 29 6.61 -0.68 6.69
N VAL A 30 6.62 -1.47 5.63
CA VAL A 30 5.80 -2.69 5.53
C VAL A 30 6.72 -3.90 5.42
N GLY A 31 6.54 -4.87 6.31
CA GLY A 31 7.18 -6.17 6.18
C GLY A 31 6.27 -7.11 5.38
N GLY A 32 6.72 -7.55 4.22
CA GLY A 32 6.01 -8.50 3.37
C GLY A 32 6.97 -9.51 2.77
N ASN A 33 6.49 -10.73 2.61
CA ASN A 33 7.16 -11.75 1.80
C ASN A 33 6.16 -12.32 0.82
N PHE A 34 6.67 -12.81 -0.31
CA PHE A 34 5.91 -13.43 -1.39
C PHE A 34 5.02 -12.46 -2.19
N SER A 35 5.03 -12.64 -3.52
CA SER A 35 4.28 -11.83 -4.48
C SER A 35 3.27 -12.69 -5.24
N ASP A 36 2.58 -13.58 -4.54
CA ASP A 36 1.73 -14.61 -5.16
C ASP A 36 0.64 -14.04 -6.07
N TYR A 37 0.06 -12.90 -5.70
CA TYR A 37 -0.93 -12.22 -6.54
C TYR A 37 -0.32 -11.71 -7.85
N GLU A 38 0.88 -11.14 -7.79
CA GLU A 38 1.61 -10.69 -8.97
C GLU A 38 1.98 -11.88 -9.85
N LEU A 39 2.54 -12.93 -9.26
CA LEU A 39 2.92 -14.15 -9.97
C LEU A 39 1.71 -14.79 -10.66
N ASN A 40 0.57 -14.90 -9.96
CA ASN A 40 -0.64 -15.47 -10.52
C ASN A 40 -1.23 -14.62 -11.67
N ASN A 41 -1.22 -13.29 -11.54
CA ASN A 41 -1.73 -12.39 -12.57
C ASN A 41 -0.85 -12.36 -13.83
N LEU A 42 0.43 -12.73 -13.73
CA LEU A 42 1.39 -12.75 -14.84
C LEU A 42 1.63 -14.15 -15.41
N ARG A 43 0.84 -15.15 -15.01
CA ARG A 43 0.97 -16.53 -15.53
C ARG A 43 0.69 -16.62 -17.03
N ASP A 44 -0.22 -15.79 -17.51
CA ASP A 44 -0.59 -15.67 -18.91
C ASP A 44 -0.53 -14.19 -19.30
N ILE A 45 0.39 -13.87 -20.20
CA ILE A 45 0.69 -12.49 -20.60
C ILE A 45 -0.46 -11.91 -21.43
N GLU A 46 -1.20 -12.73 -22.17
CA GLU A 46 -2.31 -12.26 -23.01
C GLU A 46 -3.52 -11.82 -22.18
N THR A 47 -3.66 -12.35 -20.96
CA THR A 47 -4.76 -12.07 -20.04
C THR A 47 -4.35 -11.24 -18.82
N ALA A 48 -3.09 -10.78 -18.78
CA ALA A 48 -2.55 -10.00 -17.69
C ALA A 48 -3.36 -8.69 -17.48
N PRO A 49 -3.82 -8.39 -16.25
CA PRO A 49 -4.54 -7.15 -15.98
C PRO A 49 -3.69 -5.91 -16.30
N PRO A 50 -4.26 -4.89 -16.98
CA PRO A 50 -3.49 -3.70 -17.40
C PRO A 50 -2.94 -2.89 -16.22
N PHE A 51 -3.52 -3.03 -15.02
CA PHE A 51 -3.09 -2.35 -13.79
C PHE A 51 -2.39 -3.30 -12.81
N GLN A 52 -1.89 -4.46 -13.27
CA GLN A 52 -1.21 -5.42 -12.41
C GLN A 52 -0.04 -4.77 -11.66
N ALA A 53 0.77 -3.97 -12.35
CA ALA A 53 2.01 -3.40 -11.80
C ALA A 53 1.72 -2.42 -10.65
N THR A 54 0.75 -1.53 -10.83
CA THR A 54 0.33 -0.58 -9.78
C THR A 54 -0.54 -1.23 -8.70
N GLY A 55 -1.06 -2.43 -8.96
CA GLY A 55 -1.90 -3.21 -8.05
C GLY A 55 -1.14 -4.13 -7.11
N ASN A 56 -0.08 -4.78 -7.60
CA ASN A 56 0.52 -5.95 -6.93
C ASN A 56 2.03 -5.89 -6.75
N ALA A 57 2.75 -4.97 -7.38
CA ALA A 57 4.20 -4.87 -7.19
C ALA A 57 4.53 -4.64 -5.70
N ALA A 58 5.61 -5.25 -5.22
CA ALA A 58 5.95 -5.26 -3.78
C ALA A 58 5.99 -3.84 -3.17
N ALA A 59 6.63 -2.88 -3.83
CA ALA A 59 6.72 -1.49 -3.37
C ALA A 59 5.35 -0.80 -3.16
N LEU A 60 4.27 -1.30 -3.77
CA LEU A 60 2.93 -0.74 -3.63
C LEU A 60 2.30 -1.11 -2.28
N GLN A 61 2.87 -2.06 -1.53
CA GLN A 61 2.42 -2.37 -0.18
C GLN A 61 2.55 -1.15 0.74
N SER A 62 3.74 -0.52 0.80
CA SER A 62 3.94 0.72 1.54
C SER A 62 3.45 1.96 0.77
N ASN A 63 3.74 2.06 -0.53
CA ASN A 63 3.47 3.27 -1.30
C ASN A 63 1.97 3.60 -1.40
N ARG A 64 1.08 2.60 -1.42
CA ARG A 64 -0.37 2.85 -1.44
C ARG A 64 -0.89 3.44 -0.14
N ILE A 65 -0.30 3.07 1.00
CA ILE A 65 -0.62 3.69 2.29
C ILE A 65 -0.13 5.15 2.26
N SER A 66 1.14 5.38 1.89
CA SER A 66 1.69 6.73 1.78
C SER A 66 0.84 7.62 0.86
N TYR A 67 0.46 7.10 -0.30
CA TYR A 67 -0.37 7.82 -1.26
C TYR A 67 -1.79 8.12 -0.72
N TYR A 68 -2.45 7.14 -0.10
CA TYR A 68 -3.82 7.32 0.39
C TYR A 68 -3.93 8.32 1.54
N PHE A 69 -2.96 8.32 2.46
CA PHE A 69 -2.90 9.23 3.60
C PHE A 69 -2.11 10.52 3.32
N ASP A 70 -1.61 10.70 2.09
CA ASP A 70 -0.81 11.86 1.67
C ASP A 70 0.43 12.08 2.57
N LEU A 71 1.19 11.00 2.82
CA LEU A 71 2.38 11.03 3.68
C LEU A 71 3.63 11.28 2.85
N SER A 72 4.43 12.25 3.25
CA SER A 72 5.64 12.70 2.53
C SER A 72 6.95 12.10 3.07
N GLY A 73 6.89 11.23 4.07
CA GLY A 73 8.06 10.55 4.63
C GLY A 73 8.50 9.32 3.82
N PRO A 74 9.54 8.60 4.28
CA PRO A 74 10.05 7.41 3.61
C PRO A 74 8.99 6.32 3.46
N SER A 75 8.94 5.63 2.32
CA SER A 75 8.04 4.50 2.10
C SER A 75 8.84 3.28 1.63
N PHE A 76 8.89 2.25 2.48
CA PHE A 76 9.70 1.05 2.24
C PHE A 76 8.89 -0.22 2.47
N THR A 77 9.09 -1.18 1.58
CA THR A 77 8.62 -2.56 1.67
C THR A 77 9.82 -3.50 1.58
#